data_AF-A0A8X6FLU1-F1
#
_entry.id   AF-A0A8X6FLU1-F1
#
_cell.length_a   1.000
_cell.length_b   1.000
_cell.length_c   1.000
_cell.angle_alpha   90.00
_cell.angle_beta   90.00
_cell.angle_gamma   90.00
#
_symmetry.space_group_name_H-M   'P 1'
#
loop_
_entity.id
_entity.type
_entity.pdbx_description
1 polymer ?
#
loop_
_entity_poly.entity_id
_entity_poly.type
_entity_poly.pdbx_seq_one_letter_code
_entity_poly.pdbx_strand_id
1 'polypeptide(L)'
;MDTLKNLRIKLSDIRNEYYEVVLKDSDLEPLELEILDLEDDCEDIQVRIKNIISKIDLKNNDATSCGNSFNNIKLPDIQLPRFNGSYHDWFNFKEQFIF
;
A
#
# COMPACT_ATOMS: atom_id res chain seq x y z
N MET A 1 -46.37 0.35 -49.20
CA MET A 1 -45.03 -0.15 -49.61
C MET A 1 -43.93 0.74 -49.05
N ASP A 2 -44.08 2.06 -49.12
CA ASP A 2 -43.03 3.01 -48.70
C ASP A 2 -42.79 3.06 -47.19
N THR A 3 -43.85 2.90 -46.38
CA THR A 3 -43.74 2.82 -44.92
C THR A 3 -42.91 1.63 -44.44
N LEU A 4 -43.06 0.47 -45.09
CA LEU A 4 -42.34 -0.76 -44.75
C LEU A 4 -40.87 -0.69 -45.18
N LYS A 5 -40.59 -0.03 -46.33
CA LYS A 5 -39.23 0.33 -46.73
C LYS A 5 -38.58 1.30 -45.74
N ASN A 6 -39.28 2.35 -45.33
CA ASN A 6 -38.76 3.33 -44.37
C ASN A 6 -38.47 2.71 -43.00
N LEU A 7 -39.35 1.82 -42.52
CA LEU A 7 -39.10 1.06 -41.29
C LEU A 7 -37.86 0.17 -41.42
N ARG A 8 -37.67 -0.49 -42.56
CA ARG A 8 -36.48 -1.32 -42.81
C ARG A 8 -35.18 -0.52 -42.81
N ILE A 9 -35.20 0.66 -43.42
CA ILE A 9 -34.05 1.58 -43.42
C ILE A 9 -33.75 2.01 -41.98
N LYS A 10 -34.76 2.48 -41.26
CA LYS A 10 -34.61 2.94 -39.87
C LYS A 10 -34.12 1.83 -38.94
N LEU A 11 -34.58 0.60 -39.14
CA LEU A 11 -34.09 -0.58 -38.42
C LEU A 11 -32.61 -0.87 -38.75
N SER A 12 -32.21 -0.69 -40.00
CA SER A 12 -30.82 -0.85 -40.43
C SER A 12 -29.91 0.22 -39.83
N ASP A 13 -30.38 1.47 -39.77
CA ASP A 13 -29.64 2.58 -39.19
C ASP A 13 -29.42 2.36 -37.70
N ILE A 14 -30.48 2.01 -36.96
CA ILE A 14 -30.40 1.67 -35.52
C ILE A 14 -29.47 0.50 -35.28
N ARG A 15 -29.54 -0.54 -36.12
CA ARG A 15 -28.65 -1.69 -36.04
C ARG A 15 -27.19 -1.27 -36.16
N ASN A 16 -26.87 -0.43 -37.15
CA ASN A 16 -25.50 0.03 -37.38
C ASN A 16 -25.02 0.91 -36.25
N GLU A 17 -25.86 1.82 -35.75
CA GLU A 17 -25.55 2.67 -34.59
C GLU A 17 -25.26 1.83 -33.34
N TYR A 18 -26.05 0.78 -33.09
CA TYR A 18 -25.81 -0.16 -31.99
C TYR A 18 -24.44 -0.85 -32.11
N TYR A 19 -24.06 -1.32 -33.30
CA TYR A 19 -22.76 -1.98 -33.49
C TYR A 19 -21.59 -1.01 -33.33
N GLU A 20 -21.72 0.24 -33.76
CA GLU A 20 -20.69 1.27 -33.54
C GLU A 20 -20.49 1.58 -32.05
N VAL A 21 -21.58 1.64 -31.27
CA VAL A 21 -21.49 1.83 -29.82
C VAL A 21 -20.83 0.62 -29.14
N VAL A 22 -21.25 -0.59 -29.48
CA VAL A 22 -20.67 -1.82 -28.91
C VAL A 22 -19.20 -2.02 -29.33
N LEU A 23 -18.81 -1.59 -30.53
CA LEU A 23 -17.41 -1.62 -30.96
C LEU A 23 -16.56 -0.56 -30.24
N LYS A 24 -17.13 0.60 -29.92
CA LYS A 24 -16.46 1.60 -29.06
C LYS A 24 -16.31 1.12 -27.62
N ASP A 25 -17.19 0.24 -27.15
CA ASP A 25 -16.99 -0.41 -25.85
C ASP A 25 -15.72 -1.31 -25.85
N SER A 26 -15.25 -1.78 -27.01
CA SER A 26 -13.96 -2.46 -27.12
C SER A 26 -12.76 -1.53 -26.83
N ASP A 27 -12.93 -0.22 -26.97
CA ASP A 27 -11.89 0.77 -26.64
C ASP A 27 -11.92 1.12 -25.12
N LEU A 28 -12.91 0.65 -24.35
CA LEU A 28 -12.93 0.83 -22.90
C LEU A 28 -11.98 -0.13 -22.18
N GLU A 29 -11.86 -1.38 -22.63
CA GLU A 29 -10.97 -2.37 -21.99
C GLU A 29 -9.51 -1.90 -21.84
N PRO A 30 -8.84 -1.34 -22.88
CA PRO A 30 -7.49 -0.80 -22.70
C PRO A 30 -7.44 0.44 -21.79
N LEU A 31 -8.50 1.27 -21.78
CA LEU A 31 -8.59 2.43 -20.90
C LEU A 31 -8.78 2.01 -19.44
N GLU A 32 -9.57 0.98 -19.18
CA GLU A 32 -9.75 0.39 -17.85
C GLU A 32 -8.43 -0.20 -17.34
N LEU A 33 -7.65 -0.84 -18.21
CA LEU A 33 -6.33 -1.34 -17.86
C LEU A 33 -5.35 -0.21 -17.53
N GLU A 34 -5.34 0.87 -18.32
CA GLU A 34 -4.51 2.06 -18.08
C GLU A 34 -4.89 2.74 -16.75
N ILE A 35 -6.19 2.79 -16.40
CA ILE A 35 -6.64 3.32 -15.12
C ILE A 35 -6.10 2.47 -13.96
N LEU A 36 -6.18 1.14 -14.05
CA LEU A 36 -5.65 0.24 -13.02
C LEU A 36 -4.14 0.43 -12.83
N ASP A 37 -3.38 0.52 -13.92
CA ASP A 37 -1.93 0.76 -13.86
C ASP A 37 -1.61 2.10 -13.18
N LEU A 38 -2.38 3.16 -13.49
CA LEU A 38 -2.22 4.47 -12.87
C LEU A 38 -2.60 4.48 -11.38
N GLU A 39 -3.61 3.70 -10.97
CA GLU A 39 -4.00 3.54 -9.57
C GLU A 39 -2.88 2.87 -8.75
N ASP A 40 -2.29 1.79 -9.28
CA ASP A 40 -1.15 1.10 -8.68
C ASP A 40 0.05 2.05 -8.52
N ASP A 41 0.43 2.78 -9.58
CA ASP A 41 1.50 3.77 -9.53
C ASP A 41 1.25 4.86 -8.48
N CYS A 42 -0.01 5.30 -8.35
CA CYS A 42 -0.42 6.27 -7.34
C CYS A 42 -0.24 5.74 -5.91
N GLU A 43 -0.65 4.50 -5.63
CA GLU A 43 -0.43 3.86 -4.31
C GLU A 43 1.06 3.76 -3.98
N ASP A 44 1.85 3.37 -4.96
CA ASP A 44 3.30 3.23 -4.86
C ASP A 44 3.99 4.55 -4.50
N ILE A 45 3.58 5.63 -5.18
CA ILE A 45 4.06 6.99 -4.89
C ILE A 45 3.63 7.42 -3.49
N GLN A 46 2.38 7.15 -3.07
CA GLN A 46 1.90 7.49 -1.73
C GLN A 46 2.73 6.81 -0.64
N VAL A 47 3.05 5.52 -0.80
CA VAL A 47 3.88 4.77 0.14
C VAL A 47 5.29 5.38 0.22
N ARG A 48 5.88 5.71 -0.93
CA ARG A 48 7.21 6.36 -0.98
C ARG A 48 7.20 7.71 -0.27
N ILE A 49 6.18 8.54 -0.48
CA ILE A 49 6.03 9.84 0.18
C ILE A 49 5.90 9.65 1.70
N LYS A 50 5.02 8.75 2.16
CA LYS A 50 4.86 8.44 3.60
C LYS A 50 6.19 8.04 4.23
N ASN A 51 6.95 7.16 3.56
CA ASN A 51 8.26 6.73 4.04
C ASN A 51 9.27 7.89 4.13
N ILE A 52 9.28 8.78 3.14
CA ILE A 52 10.13 9.99 3.16
C ILE A 52 9.75 10.90 4.33
N ILE A 53 8.45 11.16 4.53
CA ILE A 53 7.95 11.96 5.66
C ILE A 53 8.39 11.36 6.98
N SER A 54 8.17 10.05 7.19
CA SER A 54 8.60 9.36 8.41
C SER A 54 10.10 9.47 8.66
N LYS A 55 10.94 9.39 7.61
CA LYS A 55 12.39 9.58 7.72
C LYS A 55 12.77 11.02 8.08
N ILE A 56 12.06 12.01 7.54
CA ILE A 56 12.27 13.43 7.88
C ILE A 56 11.87 13.67 9.34
N ASP A 57 10.73 13.14 9.79
CA ASP A 57 10.28 13.27 11.17
C ASP A 57 11.25 12.64 12.16
N LEU A 58 11.78 11.45 11.85
CA LEU A 58 12.86 10.83 12.64
C LEU A 58 14.09 11.75 12.73
N LYS A 59 14.57 12.27 11.59
CA LYS A 59 15.72 13.18 11.54
C LYS A 59 15.47 14.49 12.30
N ASN A 60 14.25 15.03 12.26
CA ASN A 60 13.89 16.24 12.98
C ASN A 60 13.79 15.99 14.50
N ASN A 61 13.28 14.84 14.93
CA ASN A 61 13.29 14.44 16.33
C ASN A 61 14.73 14.27 16.84
N ASP A 62 15.62 13.66 16.04
CA ASP A 62 17.04 13.51 16.37
C ASP A 62 17.75 14.88 16.43
N ALA A 63 17.43 15.81 15.53
CA ALA A 63 18.00 17.17 15.49
C ALA A 63 17.45 18.09 16.60
N THR A 64 16.26 17.82 17.14
CA THR A 64 15.70 18.59 18.27
C THR A 64 16.13 18.00 19.62
N SER A 65 16.61 16.75 19.64
CA SER A 65 17.16 16.10 20.84
C SER A 65 18.59 16.55 21.20
N CYS A 66 19.27 17.37 20.37
CA CYS A 66 20.62 17.85 20.67
C CYS A 66 20.67 19.18 21.45
N GLY A 67 19.51 19.69 21.88
CA GLY A 67 19.41 20.93 22.65
C GLY A 67 18.55 20.78 23.90
N ASN A 68 18.93 19.90 24.83
CA ASN A 68 18.73 20.04 26.28
C ASN A 68 19.16 18.76 27.03
N SER A 69 20.25 18.86 27.79
CA SER A 69 20.64 18.03 28.94
C SER A 69 19.99 16.63 29.10
N PHE A 70 20.34 15.67 28.25
CA PHE A 70 20.09 14.24 28.51
C PHE A 70 21.30 13.53 29.15
N ASN A 71 22.12 14.26 29.90
CA ASN A 71 23.39 13.75 30.42
C ASN A 71 23.23 12.66 31.50
N ASN A 72 21.99 12.40 31.97
CA ASN A 72 21.70 11.47 33.07
C ASN A 72 20.65 10.39 32.77
N ILE A 73 20.24 10.16 31.51
CA ILE A 73 19.41 8.99 31.19
C ILE A 73 20.36 7.81 30.92
N LYS A 74 20.59 6.98 31.96
CA LYS A 74 21.25 5.68 31.79
C LYS A 74 20.18 4.61 31.63
N LEU A 75 20.36 3.73 30.65
CA LEU A 75 19.58 2.50 30.58
C LEU A 75 19.78 1.70 31.87
N PRO A 76 18.73 1.02 32.38
CA PRO A 76 18.91 0.08 33.48
C PRO A 76 19.91 -1.01 33.05
N ASP A 77 20.81 -1.37 33.94
CA ASP A 77 21.78 -2.43 33.70
C ASP A 77 21.06 -3.78 33.79
N ILE A 78 20.61 -4.29 32.64
CA ILE A 78 19.96 -5.59 32.52
C ILE A 78 21.04 -6.63 32.26
N GLN A 79 21.26 -7.50 33.24
CA GLN A 79 22.19 -8.62 33.08
C GLN A 79 21.66 -9.60 32.03
N LEU A 80 22.52 -9.99 31.09
CA LEU A 80 22.18 -11.03 30.12
C LEU A 80 21.97 -12.36 30.85
N PRO A 81 20.88 -13.09 30.55
CA PRO A 81 20.66 -14.39 31.12
C PRO A 81 21.84 -15.33 30.85
N ARG A 82 22.35 -15.98 31.90
CA ARG A 82 23.46 -16.92 31.78
C ARG A 82 22.97 -18.34 31.97
N PHE A 83 23.30 -19.19 31.00
CA PHE A 83 23.03 -20.61 31.06
C PHE A 83 24.33 -21.40 30.99
N ASN A 84 24.51 -22.32 31.94
CA ASN A 84 25.69 -23.18 32.01
C ASN A 84 25.53 -24.52 31.25
N GLY A 85 24.38 -24.75 30.61
CA GLY A 85 24.07 -25.99 29.89
C GLY A 85 23.52 -27.13 30.75
N SER A 86 23.39 -26.93 32.08
CA SER A 86 22.83 -27.94 32.99
C SER A 86 21.30 -27.99 32.91
N TYR A 87 20.74 -29.17 32.67
CA TYR A 87 19.27 -29.37 32.68
C TYR A 87 18.63 -28.97 34.01
N HIS A 88 19.33 -29.18 35.13
CA HIS A 88 18.83 -28.82 36.46
C HIS A 88 18.72 -27.30 36.65
N ASP A 89 19.50 -26.51 35.90
CA ASP A 89 19.46 -25.04 35.91
C ASP A 89 18.50 -24.45 34.85
N TRP A 90 17.82 -25.29 34.07
CA TRP A 90 16.91 -24.82 33.03
C TRP A 90 15.77 -23.96 33.58
N PHE A 91 15.19 -24.35 34.72
CA PHE A 91 14.11 -23.59 35.34
C PHE A 91 14.59 -22.21 35.81
N ASN A 92 15.75 -22.15 36.47
CA ASN A 92 16.38 -20.90 36.92
C ASN A 92 16.76 -19.98 35.75
N PHE A 93 17.18 -20.55 34.62
CA PHE A 93 17.44 -19.79 33.40
C PHE A 93 16.16 -19.23 32.78
N LYS A 94 15.08 -20.04 32.74
CA LYS A 94 13.79 -19.63 32.17
C LYS A 94 13.16 -18.47 32.94
N GLU A 95 13.27 -18.44 34.27
CA GLU A 95 12.73 -17.35 35.08
C GLU A 95 13.40 -15.99 34.80
N GLN A 96 14.63 -15.96 34.25
CA GLN A 96 15.34 -14.72 33.89
C GLN A 96 14.68 -13.96 32.71
N PHE A 97 13.70 -14.54 32.03
CA PHE A 97 12.98 -13.93 30.90
C PHE A 97 11.58 -13.44 31.24
N ILE A 98 11.13 -13.62 32.49
CA ILE A 98 9.80 -13.20 32.93
C ILE A 98 9.92 -11.81 33.57
N PHE A 99 9.36 -10.80 32.91
CA PHE A 99 9.28 -9.40 33.37
C PHE A 99 7.99 -9.13 34.16
#